data_AF-A0AAV9ZRQ1-F1
#
_entry.id   AF-A0AAV9ZRQ1-F1
#
_cell.length_a   1.000
_cell.length_b   1.000
_cell.length_c   1.000
_cell.angle_alpha   90.00
_cell.angle_beta   90.00
_cell.angle_gamma   90.00
#
_symmetry.space_group_name_H-M   'P 1'
#
loop_
_entity.id
_entity.type
_entity.pdbx_description
1 polymer ?
#
loop_
_entity_poly.entity_id
_entity_poly.type
_entity_poly.pdbx_seq_one_letter_code
_entity_poly.pdbx_strand_id
1 'polypeptide(L)'
;MSWEATADERDCDPTLCFLGLYSLQTTGEFHGPDQTTGPIARICWALRLVMSLQIHILCDGGICTDQLAAFNEIAPFIKEHNINTFSSLQSLQHYASSIVMSTMPLPSIVFLDRVNWTSLYFKGQYFSLEKFQNILRGLEEEILNLWNDRIMLGFNIRVDYGDLVDNLKNQKPGYSFITLFRIPRTLSLRTKIPSLRRSSRIPIKQRSSFSAFLG
;
A
#
# COMPACT_ATOMS: atom_id res chain seq x y z
N MET A 1 -20.79 39.78 -18.75
CA MET A 1 -19.80 39.76 -17.66
C MET A 1 -18.44 39.56 -18.29
N SER A 2 -17.71 40.64 -18.52
CA SER A 2 -16.32 40.61 -18.96
C SER A 2 -15.44 40.40 -17.73
N TRP A 3 -14.62 39.36 -17.75
CA TRP A 3 -13.59 39.12 -16.74
C TRP A 3 -12.54 40.23 -16.85
N GLU A 4 -12.43 41.09 -15.85
CA GLU A 4 -11.34 42.07 -15.74
C GLU A 4 -10.15 41.37 -15.08
N ALA A 5 -9.08 41.14 -15.84
CA ALA A 5 -7.86 40.54 -15.33
C ALA A 5 -7.20 41.49 -14.31
N THR A 6 -7.04 41.02 -13.07
CA THR A 6 -6.31 41.74 -12.02
C THR A 6 -4.85 41.91 -12.43
N ALA A 7 -4.38 43.15 -12.52
CA ALA A 7 -3.06 43.54 -13.01
C ALA A 7 -1.84 43.09 -12.16
N ASP A 8 -2.05 42.17 -11.20
CA ASP A 8 -1.02 41.64 -10.30
C ASP A 8 -1.02 40.09 -10.31
N GLU A 9 -1.33 39.50 -11.47
CA GLU A 9 -1.18 38.07 -11.72
C GLU A 9 0.30 37.70 -11.69
N ARG A 10 0.84 37.50 -10.48
CA ARG A 10 2.01 36.63 -10.30
C ARG A 10 1.65 35.32 -10.95
N ASP A 11 2.37 34.93 -11.99
CA ASP A 11 2.26 33.62 -12.63
C ASP A 11 2.07 32.56 -11.54
N CYS A 12 0.83 32.12 -11.37
CA CYS A 12 0.48 31.28 -10.26
C CYS A 12 1.07 29.91 -10.60
N ASP A 13 1.96 29.41 -9.75
CA ASP A 13 2.63 28.15 -9.98
C ASP A 13 1.58 27.07 -10.30
N PRO A 14 1.64 26.43 -11.48
CA PRO A 14 0.60 25.49 -11.90
C PRO A 14 0.46 24.33 -10.92
N THR A 15 1.52 24.00 -10.20
CA THR A 15 1.52 22.98 -9.15
C THR A 15 0.69 23.41 -7.94
N LEU A 16 0.78 24.69 -7.56
CA LEU A 16 -0.03 25.26 -6.48
C LEU A 16 -1.49 25.44 -6.91
N CYS A 17 -1.75 25.85 -8.16
CA CYS A 17 -3.10 25.89 -8.72
C CYS A 17 -3.74 24.50 -8.73
N PHE A 18 -3.00 23.49 -9.19
CA PHE A 18 -3.43 22.09 -9.13
C PHE A 18 -3.76 21.69 -7.70
N LEU A 19 -2.93 22.05 -6.73
CA LEU A 19 -3.17 21.70 -5.33
C LEU A 19 -4.42 22.39 -4.76
N GLY A 20 -4.64 23.65 -5.12
CA GLY A 20 -5.86 24.39 -4.80
C GLY A 20 -7.11 23.70 -5.36
N LEU A 21 -7.09 23.30 -6.63
CA LEU A 21 -8.20 22.58 -7.26
C LEU A 21 -8.39 21.17 -6.70
N TYR A 22 -7.28 20.44 -6.48
CA TYR A 22 -7.29 19.09 -5.91
C TYR A 22 -7.83 19.09 -4.48
N SER A 23 -7.56 20.15 -3.72
CA SER A 23 -8.08 20.31 -2.37
C SER A 23 -9.55 20.72 -2.33
N LEU A 24 -10.23 20.97 -3.46
CA LEU A 24 -11.66 21.26 -3.48
C LEU A 24 -12.48 19.97 -3.40
N GLN A 25 -13.40 19.89 -2.43
CA GLN A 25 -14.36 18.80 -2.29
C GLN A 25 -15.60 19.03 -3.16
N THR A 26 -16.38 17.98 -3.41
CA THR A 26 -17.65 18.06 -4.15
C THR A 26 -18.70 18.93 -3.45
N THR A 27 -18.54 19.18 -2.16
CA THR A 27 -19.38 20.07 -1.34
C THR A 27 -19.05 21.55 -1.54
N GLY A 28 -17.94 21.87 -2.23
CA GLY A 28 -17.42 23.23 -2.35
C GLY A 28 -16.51 23.67 -1.20
N GLU A 29 -16.30 22.81 -0.20
CA GLU A 29 -15.34 23.04 0.88
C GLU A 29 -13.94 22.58 0.49
N PHE A 30 -12.91 23.10 1.17
CA PHE A 30 -11.54 22.64 0.98
C PHE A 30 -11.19 21.51 1.95
N HIS A 31 -10.30 20.60 1.52
CA HIS A 31 -9.73 19.57 2.38
C HIS A 31 -9.01 20.22 3.58
N GLY A 32 -9.17 19.59 4.74
CA GLY A 32 -8.48 20.00 5.95
C GLY A 32 -6.94 19.90 5.83
N PRO A 33 -6.20 20.56 6.73
CA PRO A 33 -4.74 20.53 6.74
C PRO A 33 -4.19 19.10 6.97
N ASP A 34 -4.96 18.22 7.63
CA ASP A 34 -4.64 16.80 7.80
C ASP A 34 -4.66 16.03 6.47
N GLN A 35 -5.53 16.42 5.54
CA GLN A 35 -5.74 15.73 4.27
C GLN A 35 -4.87 16.28 3.12
N THR A 36 -4.30 17.47 3.29
CA THR A 36 -3.47 18.13 2.26
C THR A 36 -1.97 17.80 2.36
N THR A 37 -1.47 17.44 3.55
CA THR A 37 -0.05 17.10 3.76
C THR A 37 0.42 15.89 2.95
N GLY A 38 -0.40 14.84 2.84
CA GLY A 38 -0.08 13.63 2.08
C GLY A 38 0.14 13.87 0.58
N PRO A 39 -0.83 14.52 -0.12
CA PRO A 39 -0.65 14.95 -1.51
C PRO A 39 0.58 15.82 -1.73
N ILE A 40 0.82 16.82 -0.86
CA ILE A 40 2.02 17.68 -0.96
C ILE A 40 3.30 16.84 -0.87
N ALA A 41 3.39 15.92 0.08
CA ALA A 41 4.55 15.06 0.24
C ALA A 41 4.83 14.18 -1.00
N ARG A 42 3.77 13.69 -1.66
CA ARG A 42 3.91 12.92 -2.92
C ARG A 42 4.44 13.78 -4.06
N ILE A 43 3.98 15.03 -4.18
CA ILE A 43 4.48 15.97 -5.19
C ILE A 43 5.94 16.31 -4.92
N CYS A 44 6.30 16.60 -3.66
CA CYS A 44 7.70 16.82 -3.26
C CYS A 44 8.60 15.62 -3.59
N TRP A 45 8.09 14.40 -3.42
CA TRP A 45 8.82 13.18 -3.79
C TRP A 45 8.97 13.03 -5.31
N ALA A 46 7.92 13.31 -6.08
CA ALA A 46 7.97 13.31 -7.54
C ALA A 46 8.98 14.34 -8.07
N LEU A 47 9.01 15.55 -7.50
CA LEU A 47 10.02 16.56 -7.84
C LEU A 47 11.44 16.05 -7.57
N ARG A 48 11.69 15.43 -6.41
CA ARG A 48 13.00 14.83 -6.10
C ARG A 48 13.40 13.75 -7.10
N LEU A 49 12.46 12.93 -7.56
CA LEU A 49 12.71 11.91 -8.60
C LEU A 49 13.10 12.54 -9.93
N VAL A 50 12.36 13.55 -10.39
CA VAL A 50 12.67 14.27 -11.64
C VAL A 50 14.07 14.88 -11.57
N MET A 51 14.44 15.43 -10.41
CA MET A 51 15.77 15.99 -10.21
C MET A 51 16.87 14.92 -10.20
N SER A 52 16.62 13.77 -9.59
CA SER A 52 17.54 12.62 -9.67
C SER A 52 17.75 12.17 -11.11
N LEU A 53 16.67 12.10 -11.90
CA LEU A 53 16.75 11.79 -13.33
C LEU A 53 17.54 12.85 -14.09
N GLN A 54 17.32 14.13 -13.80
CA GLN A 54 18.05 15.22 -14.44
C GLN A 54 19.56 15.17 -14.15
N ILE A 55 19.96 14.82 -12.92
CA ILE A 55 21.36 14.61 -12.55
C ILE A 55 21.98 13.50 -13.41
N HIS A 56 21.27 12.37 -13.58
CA HIS A 56 21.75 11.30 -14.46
C HIS A 56 21.88 11.74 -15.92
N ILE A 57 20.90 12.49 -16.45
CA ILE A 57 20.96 13.03 -17.81
C ILE A 57 22.17 13.95 -18.01
N LEU A 58 22.49 14.81 -17.03
CA LEU A 58 23.63 15.72 -17.11
C LEU A 58 24.99 15.00 -17.06
N CYS A 59 25.07 13.92 -16.27
CA CYS A 59 26.26 13.07 -16.23
C CYS A 59 26.43 12.24 -17.51
N ASP A 60 25.36 11.59 -17.98
CA ASP A 60 25.38 10.75 -19.18
C ASP A 60 25.60 11.58 -20.45
N GLY A 61 25.12 12.83 -20.46
CA GLY A 61 25.35 13.81 -21.53
C GLY A 61 26.76 14.42 -21.54
N GLY A 62 27.63 14.07 -20.57
CA GLY A 62 29.01 14.58 -20.49
C GLY A 62 29.12 16.07 -20.12
N ILE A 63 28.03 16.69 -19.67
CA ILE A 63 27.98 18.11 -19.27
C ILE A 63 28.63 18.28 -17.89
N CYS A 64 28.46 17.31 -17.00
CA CYS A 64 29.09 17.28 -15.68
C CYS A 64 29.94 16.03 -15.53
N THR A 65 31.15 16.19 -14.98
CA THR A 65 32.11 15.10 -14.74
C THR A 65 31.73 14.23 -13.54
N ASP A 66 30.96 14.76 -12.59
CA ASP A 66 30.54 14.08 -11.37
C ASP A 66 29.07 14.41 -11.02
N GLN A 67 28.39 13.45 -10.40
CA GLN A 67 27.01 13.59 -9.92
C GLN A 67 26.88 14.69 -8.88
N LEU A 68 27.91 14.92 -8.07
CA LEU A 68 27.92 16.00 -7.08
C LEU A 68 27.95 17.39 -7.75
N ALA A 69 28.70 17.52 -8.85
CA ALA A 69 28.74 18.75 -9.64
C ALA A 69 27.38 19.03 -10.29
N ALA A 70 26.76 18.01 -10.90
CA ALA A 70 25.41 18.11 -11.45
C ALA A 70 24.35 18.42 -10.38
N PHE A 71 24.48 17.85 -9.18
CA PHE A 71 23.61 18.18 -8.06
C PHE A 71 23.73 19.64 -7.63
N ASN A 72 24.95 20.21 -7.58
CA ASN A 72 25.15 21.60 -7.16
C ASN A 72 24.45 22.60 -8.07
N GLU A 73 24.37 22.32 -9.38
CA GLU A 73 23.62 23.14 -10.36
C GLU A 73 22.11 23.08 -10.12
N ILE A 74 21.59 21.93 -9.69
CA ILE A 74 20.15 21.69 -9.50
C ILE A 74 19.69 22.01 -8.06
N ALA A 75 20.60 21.99 -7.09
CA ALA A 75 20.32 22.20 -5.68
C ALA A 75 19.50 23.47 -5.36
N PRO A 76 19.66 24.61 -6.06
CA PRO A 76 18.84 25.80 -5.84
C PRO A 76 17.33 25.58 -6.01
N PHE A 77 16.92 24.57 -6.79
CA PHE A 77 15.51 24.24 -7.05
C PHE A 77 14.87 23.33 -5.99
N ILE A 78 15.66 22.80 -5.05
CA ILE A 78 15.22 21.85 -4.00
C ILE A 78 15.53 22.39 -2.60
N LYS A 79 16.36 23.44 -2.48
CA LYS A 79 16.60 24.09 -1.20
C LYS A 79 15.41 24.94 -0.79
N GLU A 80 15.09 24.82 0.49
CA GLU A 80 14.15 25.67 1.20
C GLU A 80 14.70 27.11 1.25
N HIS A 81 13.81 28.11 1.23
CA HIS A 81 14.10 29.56 1.20
C HIS A 81 14.47 30.20 -0.15
N ASN A 82 14.47 29.45 -1.25
CA ASN A 82 14.51 30.03 -2.59
C ASN A 82 13.09 30.20 -3.15
N ILE A 83 12.88 31.16 -4.05
CA ILE A 83 11.60 31.32 -4.76
C ILE A 83 11.49 30.20 -5.80
N ASN A 84 11.03 29.03 -5.37
CA ASN A 84 10.79 27.86 -6.21
C ASN A 84 9.55 27.11 -5.71
N THR A 85 8.96 26.31 -6.60
CA THR A 85 7.79 25.46 -6.32
C THR A 85 7.98 24.58 -5.09
N PHE A 86 9.19 24.01 -4.95
CA PHE A 86 9.50 23.07 -3.87
C PHE A 86 9.42 23.74 -2.49
N SER A 87 9.97 24.93 -2.34
CA SER A 87 9.97 25.73 -1.12
C SER A 87 8.56 26.21 -0.77
N SER A 88 7.75 26.58 -1.77
CA SER A 88 6.34 26.93 -1.56
C SER A 88 5.53 25.74 -1.05
N LEU A 89 5.70 24.56 -1.66
CA LEU A 89 5.05 23.32 -1.20
C LEU A 89 5.48 22.93 0.21
N GLN A 90 6.79 22.99 0.50
CA GLN A 90 7.32 22.65 1.80
C GLN A 90 6.82 23.62 2.90
N SER A 91 6.78 24.92 2.59
CA SER A 91 6.21 25.94 3.48
C SER A 91 4.73 25.65 3.79
N LEU A 92 3.95 25.29 2.77
CA LEU A 92 2.54 24.94 2.94
C LEU A 92 2.37 23.66 3.78
N GLN A 93 3.23 22.65 3.56
CA GLN A 93 3.24 21.42 4.35
C GLN A 93 3.56 21.68 5.81
N HIS A 94 4.57 22.51 6.09
CA HIS A 94 4.92 22.91 7.45
C HIS A 94 3.79 23.68 8.12
N TYR A 95 3.15 24.60 7.40
CA TYR A 95 1.99 25.34 7.89
C TYR A 95 0.82 24.42 8.23
N ALA A 96 0.44 23.53 7.32
CA ALA A 96 -0.62 22.54 7.54
C ALA A 96 -0.30 21.63 8.74
N SER A 97 0.94 21.15 8.84
CA SER A 97 1.38 20.31 9.97
C SER A 97 1.31 21.07 11.29
N SER A 98 1.69 22.35 11.30
CA SER A 98 1.59 23.22 12.49
C SER A 98 0.14 23.41 12.94
N ILE A 99 -0.79 23.60 12.01
CA ILE A 99 -2.22 23.69 12.33
C ILE A 99 -2.72 22.37 12.94
N VAL A 100 -2.39 21.23 12.32
CA VAL A 100 -2.83 19.91 12.81
C VAL A 100 -2.26 19.63 14.21
N MET A 101 -1.00 19.99 14.45
CA MET A 101 -0.36 19.79 15.76
C MET A 101 -0.86 20.76 16.84
N SER A 102 -1.22 21.99 16.47
CA SER A 102 -1.73 22.99 17.42
C SER A 102 -3.22 22.82 17.71
N THR A 103 -3.97 22.21 16.80
CA THR A 103 -5.40 21.92 16.98
C THR A 103 -5.54 20.62 17.76
N MET A 104 -6.01 20.67 19.01
CA MET A 104 -6.36 19.44 19.74
C MET A 104 -7.49 18.72 19.01
N PRO A 105 -7.27 17.50 18.47
CA PRO A 105 -8.36 16.74 17.89
C PRO A 105 -9.32 16.32 19.00
N LEU A 106 -10.63 16.36 18.72
CA LEU A 106 -11.59 15.70 19.60
C LEU A 106 -11.26 14.20 19.68
N PRO A 107 -11.41 13.58 20.86
CA PRO A 107 -11.15 12.16 21.02
C PRO A 107 -12.02 11.38 20.04
N SER A 108 -11.37 10.62 19.16
CA SER A 108 -12.06 9.80 18.15
C SER A 108 -12.85 8.66 18.78
N ILE A 109 -12.49 8.25 20.00
CA ILE A 109 -13.14 7.20 20.75
C ILE A 109 -13.50 7.75 22.13
N VAL A 110 -14.79 7.72 22.47
CA VAL A 110 -15.27 8.09 23.79
C VAL A 110 -16.14 6.97 24.32
N PHE A 111 -15.69 6.27 25.35
CA PHE A 111 -16.50 5.28 26.04
C PHE A 111 -17.57 5.97 26.88
N LEU A 112 -18.82 5.54 26.70
CA LEU A 112 -19.97 6.10 27.42
C LEU A 112 -20.14 5.41 28.78
N ASP A 113 -19.87 4.11 28.82
CA ASP A 113 -19.95 3.30 30.02
C ASP A 113 -18.54 3.11 30.63
N ARG A 114 -18.37 3.53 31.89
CA ARG A 114 -17.12 3.35 32.65
C ARG A 114 -17.10 2.09 33.51
N VAL A 115 -18.20 1.32 33.51
CA VAL A 115 -18.36 0.11 34.33
C VAL A 115 -18.18 -1.12 33.45
N ASN A 116 -19.00 -1.29 32.41
CA ASN A 116 -18.98 -2.50 31.58
C ASN A 116 -18.29 -2.31 30.22
N TRP A 117 -17.97 -1.07 29.84
CA TRP A 117 -17.26 -0.73 28.59
C TRP A 117 -17.97 -1.26 27.31
N THR A 118 -19.30 -1.37 27.35
CA THR A 118 -20.11 -2.00 26.29
C THR A 118 -20.53 -1.05 25.17
N SER A 119 -20.41 0.27 25.37
CA SER A 119 -20.83 1.28 24.41
C SER A 119 -19.82 2.41 24.29
N LEU A 120 -19.61 2.88 23.06
CA LEU A 120 -18.66 3.92 22.71
C LEU A 120 -19.18 4.81 21.58
N TYR A 121 -18.70 6.04 21.52
CA TYR A 121 -18.72 6.85 20.32
C TYR A 121 -17.43 6.65 19.54
N PHE A 122 -17.52 6.27 18.27
CA PHE A 122 -16.41 6.24 17.32
C PHE A 122 -16.64 7.32 16.26
N LYS A 123 -15.77 8.33 16.21
CA LYS A 123 -15.90 9.51 15.33
C LYS A 123 -17.30 10.16 15.40
N GLY A 124 -17.84 10.25 16.61
CA GLY A 124 -19.19 10.80 16.86
C GLY A 124 -20.36 9.85 16.56
N GLN A 125 -20.11 8.67 16.00
CA GLN A 125 -21.15 7.65 15.78
C GLN A 125 -21.23 6.68 16.97
N TYR A 126 -22.46 6.40 17.41
CA TYR A 126 -22.70 5.46 18.49
C TYR A 126 -22.47 4.01 18.04
N PHE A 127 -21.67 3.27 18.82
CA PHE A 127 -21.40 1.85 18.65
C PHE A 127 -21.63 1.10 19.97
N SER A 128 -22.35 -0.01 19.89
CA SER A 128 -22.47 -0.98 20.98
C SER A 128 -21.69 -2.25 20.65
N LEU A 129 -21.19 -2.92 21.69
CA LEU A 129 -20.49 -4.21 21.55
C LEU A 129 -21.37 -5.27 20.89
N GLU A 130 -22.66 -5.31 21.24
CA GLU A 130 -23.63 -6.21 20.64
C GLU A 130 -23.76 -5.98 19.13
N LYS A 131 -23.84 -4.71 18.70
CA LYS A 131 -23.88 -4.36 17.28
C LYS A 131 -22.62 -4.82 16.56
N PHE A 132 -21.46 -4.68 17.19
CA PHE A 132 -20.19 -5.15 16.64
C PHE A 132 -20.15 -6.68 16.51
N GLN A 133 -20.60 -7.42 17.53
CA GLN A 133 -20.71 -8.88 17.49
C GLN A 133 -21.66 -9.36 16.40
N ASN A 134 -22.78 -8.66 16.19
CA ASN A 134 -23.73 -8.98 15.13
C ASN A 134 -23.13 -8.75 13.73
N ILE A 135 -22.35 -7.68 13.54
CA ILE A 135 -21.62 -7.44 12.28
C ILE A 135 -20.62 -8.57 12.03
N LEU A 136 -19.85 -8.97 13.05
CA LEU A 136 -18.90 -10.07 12.92
C LEU A 136 -19.58 -11.39 12.57
N ARG A 137 -20.70 -11.70 13.21
CA ARG A 137 -21.49 -12.90 12.90
C ARG A 137 -22.01 -12.87 11.46
N GLY A 138 -22.50 -11.72 11.00
CA GLY A 138 -22.92 -11.55 9.61
C GLY A 138 -21.78 -11.75 8.61
N LEU A 139 -20.60 -11.18 8.88
CA LEU A 139 -19.41 -11.40 8.06
C LEU A 139 -18.95 -12.85 8.06
N GLU A 140 -19.01 -13.53 9.22
CA GLU A 140 -18.68 -14.94 9.32
C GLU A 140 -19.64 -15.80 8.48
N GLU A 141 -20.94 -15.56 8.57
CA GLU A 141 -21.95 -16.23 7.73
C GLU A 141 -21.71 -15.97 6.24
N GLU A 142 -21.42 -14.72 5.83
CA GLU A 142 -21.08 -14.40 4.44
C GLU A 142 -19.82 -15.13 3.97
N ILE A 143 -18.77 -15.17 4.79
CA ILE A 143 -17.53 -15.89 4.48
C ILE A 143 -17.82 -17.38 4.34
N LEU A 144 -18.59 -17.97 5.26
CA LEU A 144 -18.95 -19.38 5.21
C LEU A 144 -19.77 -19.70 3.96
N ASN A 145 -20.73 -18.85 3.59
CA ASN A 145 -21.52 -19.02 2.37
C ASN A 145 -20.63 -18.91 1.13
N LEU A 146 -19.76 -17.90 1.06
CA LEU A 146 -18.85 -17.72 -0.08
C LEU A 146 -17.87 -18.89 -0.18
N TRP A 147 -17.35 -19.35 0.95
CA TRP A 147 -16.46 -20.49 1.03
C TRP A 147 -17.14 -21.79 0.58
N ASN A 148 -18.33 -22.09 1.08
CA ASN A 148 -19.05 -23.32 0.74
C ASN A 148 -19.56 -23.31 -0.71
N ASP A 149 -20.17 -22.20 -1.13
CA ASP A 149 -20.87 -22.13 -2.42
C ASP A 149 -19.93 -21.81 -3.58
N ARG A 150 -19.00 -20.85 -3.40
CA ARG A 150 -18.13 -20.38 -4.51
C ARG A 150 -16.79 -21.07 -4.56
N ILE A 151 -16.17 -21.33 -3.41
CA ILE A 151 -14.81 -21.88 -3.35
C ILE A 151 -14.86 -23.40 -3.33
N MET A 152 -15.68 -23.98 -2.46
CA MET A 152 -15.80 -25.42 -2.31
C MET A 152 -16.76 -26.03 -3.32
N LEU A 153 -17.64 -25.26 -3.98
CA LEU A 153 -18.61 -25.78 -4.97
C LEU A 153 -19.39 -27.00 -4.44
N GLY A 154 -19.70 -27.02 -3.14
CA GLY A 154 -20.37 -28.14 -2.46
C GLY A 154 -19.48 -29.33 -2.07
N PHE A 155 -18.16 -29.29 -2.30
CA PHE A 155 -17.23 -30.29 -1.77
C PHE A 155 -16.99 -30.08 -0.28
N ASN A 156 -17.35 -31.07 0.54
CA ASN A 156 -17.13 -31.03 1.98
C ASN A 156 -15.69 -31.43 2.34
N ILE A 157 -14.73 -30.52 2.12
CA ILE A 157 -13.36 -30.68 2.62
C ILE A 157 -13.34 -30.20 4.07
N ARG A 158 -13.68 -31.10 4.99
CA ARG A 158 -13.55 -30.87 6.42
C ARG A 158 -12.09 -31.10 6.83
N VAL A 159 -11.41 -30.05 7.28
CA VAL A 159 -10.18 -30.17 8.06
C VAL A 159 -10.63 -30.35 9.51
N ASP A 160 -10.41 -31.53 10.09
CA ASP A 160 -10.73 -31.76 11.50
C ASP A 160 -9.67 -31.08 12.36
N TYR A 161 -9.98 -29.88 12.86
CA TYR A 161 -9.08 -29.08 13.69
C TYR A 161 -8.89 -29.65 15.11
N GLY A 162 -9.67 -30.66 15.50
CA GLY A 162 -9.56 -31.31 16.81
C GLY A 162 -8.24 -32.05 17.03
N ASP A 163 -7.61 -32.54 15.95
CA ASP A 163 -6.35 -33.30 16.00
C ASP A 163 -5.12 -32.42 15.75
N LEU A 164 -5.32 -31.13 15.47
CA LEU A 164 -4.26 -30.16 15.21
C LEU A 164 -3.70 -29.62 16.54
N VAL A 165 -2.83 -30.42 17.16
CA VAL A 165 -2.09 -30.03 18.36
C VAL A 165 -0.71 -29.49 17.96
N ASP A 166 -0.44 -28.23 18.27
CA ASP A 166 0.88 -27.62 18.09
C ASP A 166 1.83 -28.12 19.20
N ASN A 167 2.97 -28.70 18.82
CA ASN A 167 4.01 -29.02 19.80
C ASN A 167 4.76 -27.75 20.18
N LEU A 168 4.35 -27.12 21.28
CA LEU A 168 4.91 -25.87 21.80
C LEU A 168 6.42 -25.91 22.10
N LYS A 169 7.04 -27.09 22.14
CA LYS A 169 8.50 -27.24 22.32
C LYS A 169 9.28 -27.20 21.01
N ASN A 170 8.62 -27.31 19.86
CA ASN A 170 9.28 -27.36 18.57
C ASN A 170 9.51 -25.94 18.02
N GLN A 171 10.76 -25.51 18.02
CA GLN A 171 11.18 -24.19 17.54
C GLN A 171 11.53 -24.16 16.05
N LYS A 172 11.25 -25.23 15.29
CA LYS A 172 11.56 -25.24 13.85
C LYS A 172 10.71 -24.20 13.10
N PRO A 173 11.33 -23.33 12.28
CA PRO A 173 10.59 -22.36 11.48
C PRO A 173 9.65 -23.07 10.49
N GLY A 174 8.39 -22.64 10.45
CA GLY A 174 7.32 -23.23 9.63
C GLY A 174 6.53 -24.38 10.29
N TYR A 175 6.83 -24.73 11.54
CA TYR A 175 6.12 -25.78 12.27
C TYR A 175 4.79 -25.33 12.89
N SER A 176 4.72 -24.12 13.42
CA SER A 176 3.52 -23.64 14.13
C SER A 176 2.48 -23.10 13.16
N PHE A 177 1.24 -23.55 13.33
CA PHE A 177 0.08 -23.04 12.59
C PHE A 177 -0.19 -21.55 12.87
N ILE A 178 0.20 -21.07 14.06
CA ILE A 178 -0.01 -19.68 14.50
C ILE A 178 1.02 -18.76 13.84
N THR A 179 2.25 -19.23 13.60
CA THR A 179 3.32 -18.40 13.01
C THR A 179 3.27 -18.34 11.48
N LEU A 180 2.44 -19.16 10.83
CA LEU A 180 2.28 -19.18 9.37
C LEU A 180 1.79 -17.86 8.79
N PHE A 181 1.03 -17.05 9.54
CA PHE A 181 0.62 -15.70 9.10
C PHE A 181 1.70 -14.62 9.23
N ARG A 182 2.81 -14.91 9.92
CA ARG A 182 3.87 -13.92 10.21
C ARG A 182 5.09 -14.03 9.31
N ILE A 183 5.13 -15.01 8.41
CA ILE A 183 6.23 -15.19 7.46
C ILE A 183 5.83 -14.57 6.11
N PRO A 184 6.35 -13.38 5.76
CA PRO A 184 6.16 -12.87 4.41
C PRO A 184 6.94 -13.78 3.45
N ARG A 185 6.22 -14.40 2.51
CA ARG A 185 6.71 -14.95 1.24
C ARG A 185 8.10 -15.61 1.29
N THR A 186 8.17 -16.93 1.52
CA THR A 186 9.18 -17.85 0.95
C THR A 186 9.12 -19.22 1.62
N LEU A 187 8.09 -20.02 1.33
CA LEU A 187 8.26 -21.47 1.41
C LEU A 187 7.65 -22.09 0.16
N SER A 188 8.55 -22.54 -0.71
CA SER A 188 8.25 -23.40 -1.85
C SER A 188 7.37 -24.56 -1.38
N LEU A 189 6.14 -24.61 -1.90
CA LEU A 189 5.33 -25.82 -1.88
C LEU A 189 6.05 -26.89 -2.71
N ARG A 190 7.01 -27.58 -2.09
CA ARG A 190 7.53 -28.85 -2.58
C ARG A 190 6.51 -29.92 -2.16
N THR A 191 5.35 -29.90 -2.81
CA THR A 191 4.40 -31.01 -2.72
C THR A 191 5.07 -32.23 -3.37
N LYS A 192 5.54 -33.16 -2.53
CA LYS A 192 5.77 -34.53 -2.96
C LYS A 192 4.39 -35.12 -3.31
N ILE A 193 4.01 -35.00 -4.58
CA ILE A 193 2.92 -35.77 -5.15
C ILE A 193 3.32 -37.25 -5.02
N PRO A 194 2.50 -38.12 -4.39
CA PRO A 194 2.75 -39.55 -4.40
C PRO A 194 2.69 -40.03 -5.84
N SER A 195 3.80 -40.59 -6.33
CA SER A 195 3.90 -41.14 -7.68
C SER A 195 2.81 -42.19 -7.90
N LEU A 196 1.87 -41.89 -8.81
CA LEU A 196 0.97 -42.86 -9.41
C LEU A 196 1.79 -44.03 -9.95
N ARG A 197 1.63 -45.21 -9.35
CA ARG A 197 2.17 -46.48 -9.82
C ARG A 197 1.70 -46.71 -11.27
N ARG A 198 2.60 -46.57 -12.24
CA ARG A 198 2.38 -47.15 -13.57
C ARG A 198 2.57 -48.67 -13.48
N SER A 199 1.43 -49.36 -13.48
CA SER A 199 1.35 -50.79 -13.70
C SER A 199 1.76 -51.14 -15.14
N SER A 200 2.30 -52.35 -15.29
CA SER A 200 2.54 -53.14 -16.51
C SER A 200 3.78 -52.84 -17.38
N ARG A 201 4.77 -53.71 -17.14
CA ARG A 201 5.84 -54.25 -17.99
C ARG A 201 5.52 -54.33 -19.49
N ILE A 202 6.51 -54.01 -20.34
CA ILE A 202 6.98 -54.86 -21.46
C ILE A 202 8.49 -54.58 -21.67
N PRO A 203 9.39 -55.59 -21.65
CA PRO A 203 10.80 -55.39 -21.99
C PRO A 203 11.12 -55.75 -23.45
N ILE A 204 11.90 -54.85 -24.07
CA ILE A 204 13.08 -55.06 -24.93
C ILE A 204 12.99 -56.12 -26.05
N LYS A 205 13.10 -55.64 -27.30
CA LYS A 205 13.92 -56.30 -28.33
C LYS A 205 14.74 -55.27 -29.13
N GLN A 206 16.04 -55.52 -29.19
CA GLN A 206 17.04 -54.83 -30.03
C GLN A 206 16.73 -55.05 -31.53
N ARG A 207 17.06 -54.08 -32.41
CA ARG A 207 18.29 -54.04 -33.26
C ARG A 207 18.15 -53.07 -34.45
N SER A 208 19.24 -52.31 -34.62
CA SER A 208 19.89 -51.84 -35.86
C SER A 208 19.21 -50.91 -36.88
N SER A 209 19.98 -49.82 -37.12
CA SER A 209 20.26 -49.11 -38.38
C SER A 209 19.15 -48.35 -39.08
N PHE A 210 19.31 -47.02 -39.19
CA PHE A 210 19.70 -46.40 -40.46
C PHE A 210 20.15 -44.95 -40.21
N SER A 211 21.40 -44.68 -40.58
CA SER A 211 22.00 -43.36 -40.72
C SER A 211 21.39 -42.61 -41.91
N ALA A 212 20.90 -41.39 -41.69
CA ALA A 212 20.67 -40.40 -42.75
C ALA A 212 21.60 -39.21 -42.43
N PHE A 213 22.73 -39.13 -43.12
CA PHE A 213 22.96 -38.31 -44.31
C PHE A 213 22.91 -36.81 -44.02
N LEU A 214 24.13 -36.27 -44.00
CA LEU A 214 24.53 -34.86 -44.01
C LEU A 214 24.05 -34.16 -45.29
N GLY A 215 23.71 -32.88 -45.11
CA GLY A 215 23.75 -31.81 -46.08
C GLY A 215 23.96 -30.52 -45.31
#